data_AF-A0A7X5D5B3-F1
#
_entry.id   AF-A0A7X5D5B3-F1
#
_cell.length_a   1.000
_cell.length_b   1.000
_cell.length_c   1.000
_cell.angle_alpha   90.00
_cell.angle_beta   90.00
_cell.angle_gamma   90.00
#
_symmetry.space_group_name_H-M   'P 1'
#
loop_
_entity.id
_entity.type
_entity.pdbx_description
1 polymer ?
#
loop_
_entity_poly.entity_id
_entity_poly.type
_entity_poly.pdbx_seq_one_letter_code
_entity_poly.pdbx_strand_id
1 'polypeptide(L)'
;MFRVNQIIGPKGRQLLSALKGRVLESYEAVLACGEPWQAVRLHTETSSLDITCQLETITLDAAGETDEYGVVRVTPCEEDVLSIPDINEPPIHVGIGKEISRIGLLNWEAMISYEGEPISDQTFTQAVCLQFEDKEWLVFDQINFFSEQLYVKRGFDLALLLSSQRDAFTFEPTEPESGEFSEEICWL
;
A
#
# COMPACT_ATOMS: atom_id res chain seq x y z
N MET A 1 16.01 21.19 -2.04
CA MET A 1 15.90 19.76 -2.43
C MET A 1 15.44 19.00 -1.21
N PHE A 2 14.12 18.86 -1.07
CA PHE A 2 13.54 18.01 -0.04
C PHE A 2 13.61 16.57 -0.59
N ARG A 3 14.33 15.69 0.11
CA ARG A 3 14.28 14.25 -0.19
C ARG A 3 13.29 13.65 0.79
N VAL A 4 12.10 13.31 0.34
CA VAL A 4 11.18 12.50 1.13
C VAL A 4 11.19 11.10 0.50
N ASN A 5 12.01 10.22 1.09
CA ASN A 5 12.07 8.80 0.77
C ASN A 5 10.98 8.10 1.56
N GLN A 6 9.91 7.58 0.97
CA GLN A 6 8.96 6.79 1.75
C GLN A 6 8.48 5.49 1.09
N ILE A 7 9.47 4.73 0.66
CA ILE A 7 9.46 3.26 0.78
C ILE A 7 9.12 2.88 2.23
N ILE A 8 8.40 1.77 2.44
CA ILE A 8 8.32 1.12 3.76
C ILE A 8 9.72 1.05 4.39
N GLY A 9 9.88 1.73 5.53
CA GLY A 9 11.18 1.88 6.19
C GLY A 9 11.74 0.56 6.74
N PRO A 10 12.97 0.56 7.28
CA PRO A 10 13.65 -0.66 7.73
C PRO A 10 12.83 -1.51 8.70
N LYS A 11 12.09 -0.88 9.62
CA LYS A 11 11.21 -1.58 10.57
C LYS A 11 10.07 -2.32 9.86
N GLY A 12 9.37 -1.65 8.94
CA GLY A 12 8.28 -2.29 8.19
C GLY A 12 8.79 -3.42 7.28
N ARG A 13 9.95 -3.25 6.65
CA ARG A 13 10.61 -4.31 5.89
C ARG A 13 10.96 -5.50 6.77
N GLN A 14 11.51 -5.27 7.97
CA GLN A 14 11.81 -6.33 8.92
C GLN A 14 10.55 -7.10 9.35
N LEU A 15 9.46 -6.38 9.62
CA LEU A 15 8.16 -6.99 9.97
C LEU A 15 7.63 -7.87 8.84
N LEU A 16 7.65 -7.37 7.60
CA LEU A 16 7.25 -8.14 6.43
C LEU A 16 8.15 -9.36 6.21
N SER A 17 9.48 -9.18 6.18
CA SER A 17 10.42 -10.28 5.98
C SER A 17 10.25 -11.40 7.01
N ALA A 18 9.81 -11.09 8.23
CA ALA A 18 9.53 -12.09 9.26
C ALA A 18 8.34 -13.01 8.91
N LEU A 19 7.45 -12.61 8.00
CA LEU A 19 6.32 -13.42 7.54
C LEU A 19 6.74 -14.52 6.55
N LYS A 20 7.90 -14.40 5.90
CA LYS A 20 8.38 -15.37 4.91
C LYS A 20 8.61 -16.74 5.56
N GLY A 21 8.08 -17.79 4.94
CA GLY A 21 8.09 -19.16 5.46
C GLY A 21 7.08 -19.40 6.59
N ARG A 22 6.18 -18.44 6.88
CA ARG A 22 5.08 -18.64 7.83
C ARG A 22 3.79 -18.94 7.11
N VAL A 23 2.91 -19.67 7.79
CA VAL A 23 1.52 -19.83 7.37
C VAL A 23 0.76 -18.55 7.69
N LEU A 24 0.19 -17.93 6.65
CA LEU A 24 -0.85 -16.93 6.80
C LEU A 24 -2.16 -17.69 7.07
N GLU A 25 -2.63 -17.66 8.31
CA GLU A 25 -3.84 -18.35 8.72
C GLU A 25 -5.07 -17.64 8.17
N SER A 26 -5.08 -16.31 8.29
CA SER A 26 -6.20 -15.46 7.88
C SER A 26 -5.76 -14.00 7.73
N TYR A 27 -6.68 -13.19 7.20
CA TYR A 27 -6.62 -11.75 7.36
C TYR A 27 -7.98 -11.19 7.77
N GLU A 28 -7.95 -10.08 8.48
CA GLU A 28 -9.09 -9.21 8.76
C GLU A 28 -8.98 -7.96 7.90
N ALA A 29 -10.11 -7.44 7.43
CA ALA A 29 -10.15 -6.16 6.73
C ALA A 29 -11.40 -5.38 7.14
N VAL A 30 -11.28 -4.07 7.33
CA VAL A 30 -12.43 -3.20 7.66
C VAL A 30 -12.80 -2.34 6.46
N LEU A 31 -14.07 -2.43 6.01
CA LEU A 31 -14.61 -1.63 4.90
C LEU A 31 -15.02 -0.24 5.37
N ALA A 32 -14.59 0.80 4.67
CA ALA A 32 -15.26 2.09 4.74
C ALA A 32 -16.49 2.08 3.82
N CYS A 33 -17.67 2.39 4.35
CA CYS A 33 -18.83 2.94 3.62
C CYS A 33 -19.18 2.32 2.24
N GLY A 34 -19.09 0.99 2.09
CA GLY A 34 -19.57 0.28 0.91
C GLY A 34 -18.55 0.10 -0.23
N GLU A 35 -17.48 0.89 -0.31
CA GLU A 35 -16.25 0.68 -1.10
C GLU A 35 -15.17 1.64 -0.57
N PRO A 36 -13.86 1.31 -0.62
CA PRO A 36 -13.05 0.15 -0.17
C PRO A 36 -12.33 0.35 1.21
N TRP A 37 -11.56 -0.66 1.65
CA TRP A 37 -10.94 -0.83 2.99
C TRP A 37 -9.91 0.23 3.37
N GLN A 38 -9.72 0.54 4.66
CA GLN A 38 -8.62 1.45 5.10
C GLN A 38 -7.53 0.74 5.92
N ALA A 39 -7.82 -0.48 6.39
CA ALA A 39 -6.89 -1.28 7.18
C ALA A 39 -7.10 -2.77 6.95
N VAL A 40 -5.98 -3.51 6.93
CA VAL A 40 -5.92 -4.97 6.85
C VAL A 40 -5.00 -5.48 7.94
N ARG A 41 -5.43 -6.51 8.68
CA ARG A 41 -4.60 -7.22 9.65
C ARG A 41 -4.32 -8.62 9.16
N LEU A 42 -3.05 -8.96 9.07
CA LEU A 42 -2.59 -10.30 8.74
C LEU A 42 -2.38 -11.11 10.00
N HIS A 43 -2.84 -12.35 10.01
CA HIS A 43 -2.65 -13.28 11.12
C HIS A 43 -1.81 -14.47 10.67
N THR A 44 -0.68 -14.66 11.35
CA THR A 44 0.13 -15.88 11.28
C THR A 44 0.06 -16.59 12.61
N GLU A 45 0.54 -17.83 12.65
CA GLU A 45 0.49 -18.68 13.85
C GLU A 45 1.16 -18.08 15.10
N THR A 46 2.02 -17.07 14.92
CA THR A 46 2.83 -16.49 16.02
C THR A 46 2.79 -14.97 16.10
N SER A 47 2.13 -14.28 15.17
CA SER A 47 2.06 -12.82 15.16
C SER A 47 0.97 -12.29 14.24
N SER A 48 0.50 -11.09 14.58
CA SER A 48 -0.37 -10.28 13.71
C SER A 48 0.35 -9.01 13.24
N LEU A 49 0.01 -8.53 12.05
CA LEU A 49 0.62 -7.36 11.43
C LEU A 49 -0.45 -6.51 10.73
N ASP A 50 -0.41 -5.20 10.95
CA ASP A 50 -1.35 -4.27 10.33
C ASP A 50 -0.72 -3.63 9.08
N ILE A 51 -1.50 -3.60 8.01
CA ILE A 51 -1.23 -2.92 6.75
C ILE A 51 -2.32 -1.88 6.56
N THR A 52 -1.92 -0.61 6.43
CA THR A 52 -2.84 0.52 6.35
C THR A 52 -2.42 1.47 5.25
N CYS A 53 -3.37 2.27 4.75
CA CYS A 53 -3.07 3.46 3.97
C CYS A 53 -3.15 4.68 4.90
N GLN A 54 -2.10 5.50 4.98
CA GLN A 54 -2.07 6.72 5.81
C GLN A 54 -1.83 7.95 4.94
N LEU A 55 -2.50 9.06 5.23
CA LEU A 55 -2.18 10.33 4.57
C LEU A 55 -0.89 10.92 5.13
N GLU A 56 -0.08 11.44 4.22
CA GLU A 56 1.11 12.22 4.49
C GLU A 56 0.97 13.57 3.78
N THR A 57 1.43 14.64 4.42
CA THR A 57 1.37 15.99 3.85
C THR A 57 2.71 16.34 3.22
N ILE A 58 2.68 16.95 2.04
CA ILE A 58 3.83 17.56 1.37
C ILE A 58 3.65 19.07 1.26
N THR A 59 4.74 19.83 1.41
CA THR A 59 4.79 21.26 1.07
C THR A 59 5.17 21.44 -0.40
N LEU A 60 4.30 22.12 -1.16
CA LEU A 60 4.45 22.39 -2.58
C LEU A 60 5.35 23.60 -2.85
N ASP A 61 5.30 24.66 -2.03
CA ASP A 61 6.01 25.89 -2.36
C ASP A 61 6.66 26.60 -1.16
N ALA A 62 7.32 27.74 -1.43
CA ALA A 62 7.93 28.56 -0.40
C ALA A 62 6.92 29.41 0.41
N ALA A 63 5.68 29.54 -0.07
CA ALA A 63 4.60 30.22 0.65
C ALA A 63 3.93 29.30 1.70
N GLY A 64 4.20 28.00 1.64
CA GLY A 64 3.69 27.00 2.56
C GLY A 64 2.41 26.32 2.07
N GLU A 65 2.11 26.37 0.79
CA GLU A 65 1.05 25.57 0.18
C GLU A 65 1.34 24.08 0.38
N THR A 66 0.32 23.28 0.70
CA THR A 66 0.46 21.86 1.02
C THR A 66 -0.54 21.01 0.27
N ASP A 67 -0.15 19.78 0.00
CA ASP A 67 -1.00 18.72 -0.55
C ASP A 67 -0.88 17.45 0.30
N GLU A 68 -1.81 16.51 0.16
CA GLU A 68 -1.86 15.26 0.94
C GLU A 68 -1.83 14.05 0.03
N TYR A 69 -1.15 12.98 0.47
CA TYR A 69 -1.07 11.74 -0.29
C TYR A 69 -1.08 10.50 0.58
N GLY A 70 -1.79 9.46 0.13
CA GLY A 70 -1.83 8.18 0.81
C GLY A 70 -0.54 7.38 0.61
N VAL A 71 -0.08 6.70 1.66
CA VAL A 71 1.06 5.77 1.62
C VAL A 71 0.75 4.47 2.34
N VAL A 72 1.21 3.35 1.78
CA VAL A 72 1.09 2.05 2.45
C VAL A 72 2.08 1.95 3.60
N ARG A 73 1.57 1.59 4.78
CA ARG A 73 2.32 1.39 6.01
C ARG A 73 2.17 -0.02 6.53
N VAL A 74 3.19 -0.42 7.29
CA VAL A 74 3.24 -1.71 7.97
C VAL A 74 3.63 -1.49 9.41
N THR A 75 2.77 -1.89 10.33
CA THR A 75 2.93 -1.69 11.77
C THR A 75 2.67 -2.99 12.53
N PRO A 76 3.34 -3.21 13.67
CA PRO A 76 2.95 -4.32 14.54
C PRO A 76 1.51 -4.12 15.00
N CYS A 77 0.80 -5.23 15.20
CA CYS A 77 -0.51 -5.22 15.84
C CYS A 77 -0.33 -4.85 17.32
N GLU A 78 -0.87 -3.70 17.73
CA GLU A 78 -0.82 -3.23 19.12
C GLU A 78 -2.16 -3.36 19.84
N GLU A 79 -3.26 -3.43 19.10
CA GLU A 79 -4.62 -3.52 19.63
C GLU A 79 -5.25 -4.88 19.37
N ASP A 80 -6.19 -5.30 20.23
CA ASP A 80 -6.88 -6.58 20.10
C ASP A 80 -7.83 -6.63 18.89
N VAL A 81 -8.29 -5.48 18.39
CA VAL A 81 -9.24 -5.38 17.27
C VAL A 81 -8.67 -4.45 16.20
N LEU A 82 -8.80 -4.85 14.94
CA LEU A 82 -8.53 -3.95 13.82
C LEU A 82 -9.66 -2.92 13.75
N SER A 83 -9.34 -1.67 14.09
CA SER A 83 -10.29 -0.56 14.04
C SER A 83 -9.76 0.53 13.13
N ILE A 84 -10.69 1.27 12.54
CA ILE A 84 -10.38 2.51 11.84
C ILE A 84 -11.22 3.62 12.46
N PRO A 85 -10.64 4.79 12.79
CA PRO A 85 -11.41 5.93 13.26
C PRO A 85 -12.60 6.23 12.34
N ASP A 86 -13.72 6.59 12.94
CA ASP A 86 -14.95 6.99 12.25
C ASP A 86 -15.67 5.92 11.41
N ILE A 87 -15.15 4.68 11.37
CA ILE A 87 -15.83 3.52 10.77
C ILE A 87 -16.30 2.57 11.86
N ASN A 88 -17.62 2.40 11.94
CA ASN A 88 -18.27 1.54 12.94
C ASN A 88 -18.69 0.16 12.39
N GLU A 89 -18.03 -0.29 11.32
CA GLU A 89 -18.28 -1.61 10.72
C GLU A 89 -17.31 -2.66 11.27
N PRO A 90 -17.77 -3.88 11.57
CA PRO A 90 -16.87 -4.94 12.03
C PRO A 90 -15.94 -5.41 10.90
N PRO A 91 -14.72 -5.85 11.23
CA PRO A 91 -13.82 -6.44 10.24
C PRO A 91 -14.41 -7.71 9.64
N ILE A 92 -14.19 -7.89 8.35
CA ILE A 92 -14.45 -9.13 7.62
C ILE A 92 -13.21 -10.01 7.77
N HIS A 93 -13.45 -11.24 8.23
CA HIS A 93 -12.41 -12.25 8.41
C HIS A 93 -12.39 -13.24 7.25
N VAL A 94 -11.20 -13.50 6.70
CA VAL A 94 -10.99 -14.42 5.56
C VAL A 94 -9.87 -15.40 5.87
N GLY A 95 -10.19 -16.69 5.87
CA GLY A 95 -9.22 -17.77 6.04
C GLY A 95 -8.36 -18.00 4.80
N ILE A 96 -7.05 -18.20 5.00
CA ILE A 96 -6.07 -18.44 3.94
C ILE A 96 -5.44 -19.84 4.09
N GLY A 97 -4.76 -20.09 5.22
CA GLY A 97 -4.11 -21.37 5.53
C GLY A 97 -2.98 -21.75 4.57
N LYS A 98 -2.17 -20.78 4.12
CA LYS A 98 -1.09 -21.00 3.13
C LYS A 98 0.24 -20.43 3.61
N GLU A 99 1.33 -21.12 3.29
CA GLU A 99 2.68 -20.62 3.56
C GLU A 99 3.07 -19.51 2.58
N ILE A 100 3.60 -18.42 3.13
CA ILE A 100 4.13 -17.29 2.37
C ILE A 100 5.54 -17.64 1.88
N SER A 101 5.70 -17.81 0.57
CA SER A 101 6.98 -18.14 -0.05
C SER A 101 7.82 -16.91 -0.42
N ARG A 102 7.17 -15.80 -0.81
CA ARG A 102 7.83 -14.55 -1.21
C ARG A 102 7.01 -13.33 -0.83
N ILE A 103 7.71 -12.22 -0.66
CA ILE A 103 7.13 -10.92 -0.36
C ILE A 103 7.74 -9.90 -1.30
N GLY A 104 6.89 -9.17 -2.02
CA GLY A 104 7.25 -8.12 -2.95
C GLY A 104 6.65 -6.79 -2.53
N LEU A 105 7.40 -5.72 -2.77
CA LEU A 105 6.93 -4.34 -2.63
C LEU A 105 6.90 -3.70 -4.01
N LEU A 106 5.76 -3.09 -4.34
CA LEU A 106 5.62 -2.24 -5.51
C LEU A 106 5.72 -0.79 -5.07
N ASN A 107 6.61 -0.02 -5.70
CA ASN A 107 6.77 1.40 -5.39
C ASN A 107 6.35 2.26 -6.59
N TRP A 108 5.90 3.47 -6.31
CA TRP A 108 5.65 4.50 -7.29
C TRP A 108 6.71 5.59 -7.13
N GLU A 109 7.30 6.02 -8.25
CA GLU A 109 8.17 7.19 -8.33
C GLU A 109 7.40 8.35 -8.96
N ALA A 110 7.16 9.40 -8.18
CA ALA A 110 6.41 10.58 -8.61
C ALA A 110 7.30 11.83 -8.60
N MET A 111 7.25 12.59 -9.70
CA MET A 111 7.78 13.96 -9.75
C MET A 111 6.64 14.92 -9.41
N ILE A 112 6.87 15.76 -8.39
CA ILE A 112 5.92 16.76 -7.94
C ILE A 112 6.37 18.10 -8.47
N SER A 113 5.48 18.78 -9.20
CA SER A 113 5.71 20.09 -9.80
C SER A 113 4.55 21.04 -9.54
N TYR A 114 4.83 22.34 -9.51
CA TYR A 114 3.88 23.42 -9.29
C TYR A 114 4.07 24.45 -10.39
N GLU A 115 2.96 24.91 -10.99
CA GLU A 115 2.99 25.83 -12.15
C GLU A 115 3.91 25.37 -13.30
N GLY A 116 4.11 24.05 -13.44
CA GLY A 116 4.98 23.45 -14.46
C GLY A 116 6.46 23.35 -14.09
N GLU A 117 6.86 23.81 -12.91
CA GLU A 117 8.23 23.72 -12.41
C GLU A 117 8.39 22.56 -11.40
N PRO A 118 9.38 21.66 -11.58
CA PRO A 118 9.60 20.54 -10.68
C PRO A 118 10.15 20.99 -9.32
N ILE A 119 9.57 20.46 -8.24
CA ILE A 119 9.90 20.84 -6.85
C ILE A 119 10.57 19.68 -6.11
N SER A 120 10.08 18.46 -6.31
CA SER A 120 10.55 17.29 -5.57
C SER A 120 10.32 15.99 -6.35
N ASP A 121 11.25 15.06 -6.18
CA ASP A 121 11.06 13.65 -6.51
C ASP A 121 10.66 12.90 -5.25
N GLN A 122 9.68 12.01 -5.35
CA GLN A 122 9.23 11.15 -4.26
C GLN A 122 9.10 9.71 -4.70
N THR A 123 9.40 8.80 -3.78
CA THR A 123 9.15 7.37 -3.94
C THR A 123 8.35 6.88 -2.76
N PHE A 124 7.21 6.25 -3.01
CA PHE A 124 6.39 5.66 -1.96
C PHE A 124 5.92 4.24 -2.31
N THR A 125 5.68 3.42 -1.30
CA THR A 125 5.18 2.06 -1.51
C THR A 125 3.68 2.10 -1.82
N GLN A 126 3.32 1.59 -2.99
CA GLN A 126 1.95 1.48 -3.48
C GLN A 126 1.28 0.19 -3.05
N ALA A 127 2.02 -0.92 -3.06
CA ALA A 127 1.45 -2.22 -2.73
C ALA A 127 2.41 -3.15 -2.01
N VAL A 128 1.85 -3.99 -1.15
CA VAL A 128 2.52 -5.15 -0.53
C VAL A 128 1.94 -6.42 -1.15
N CYS A 129 2.80 -7.25 -1.73
CA CYS A 129 2.43 -8.49 -2.42
C CYS A 129 2.97 -9.69 -1.65
N LEU A 130 2.11 -10.64 -1.32
CA LEU A 130 2.47 -11.94 -0.74
C LEU A 130 2.28 -13.03 -1.79
N GLN A 131 3.32 -13.82 -2.06
CA GLN A 131 3.22 -15.03 -2.89
C GLN A 131 3.15 -16.26 -2.02
N PHE A 132 2.16 -17.11 -2.23
CA PHE A 132 2.08 -18.42 -1.60
C PHE A 132 2.87 -19.48 -2.38
N GLU A 133 3.10 -20.64 -1.78
CA GLU A 133 3.86 -21.73 -2.42
C GLU A 133 3.26 -22.18 -3.77
N ASP A 134 1.93 -22.17 -3.87
CA ASP A 134 1.18 -22.52 -5.08
C ASP A 134 1.16 -21.43 -6.15
N LYS A 135 1.95 -20.38 -5.97
CA LYS A 135 2.11 -19.22 -6.86
C LYS A 135 0.92 -18.28 -6.90
N GLU A 136 -0.12 -18.51 -6.10
CA GLU A 136 -1.15 -17.51 -5.89
C GLU A 136 -0.59 -16.30 -5.15
N TRP A 137 -1.13 -15.13 -5.48
CA TRP A 137 -0.80 -13.84 -4.90
C TRP A 137 -1.97 -13.32 -4.05
N LEU A 138 -1.61 -12.68 -2.94
CA LEU A 138 -2.46 -11.78 -2.19
C LEU A 138 -1.79 -10.41 -2.18
N VAL A 139 -2.48 -9.39 -2.65
CA VAL A 139 -1.94 -8.04 -2.83
C VAL A 139 -2.77 -7.05 -2.02
N PHE A 140 -2.08 -6.22 -1.24
CA PHE A 140 -2.62 -5.08 -0.51
C PHE A 140 -2.19 -3.82 -1.25
N ASP A 141 -3.11 -3.23 -1.99
CA ASP A 141 -2.84 -2.22 -3.03
C ASP A 141 -3.61 -0.94 -2.73
N GLN A 142 -2.95 0.21 -2.75
CA GLN A 142 -3.61 1.50 -2.66
C GLN A 142 -4.32 1.83 -3.99
N ILE A 143 -5.52 2.44 -3.95
CA ILE A 143 -6.14 2.98 -5.19
C ILE A 143 -5.65 4.38 -5.50
N ASN A 144 -5.57 4.67 -6.80
CA ASN A 144 -5.02 5.89 -7.35
C ASN A 144 -5.68 7.18 -6.82
N PHE A 145 -4.83 8.19 -6.65
CA PHE A 145 -5.04 9.55 -6.12
C PHE A 145 -5.37 9.63 -4.64
N PHE A 146 -4.35 9.98 -3.85
CA PHE A 146 -4.47 10.55 -2.49
C PHE A 146 -5.53 9.91 -1.58
N SER A 147 -5.82 8.63 -1.83
CA SER A 147 -6.97 7.98 -1.24
C SER A 147 -6.51 7.26 0.02
N GLU A 148 -7.30 7.39 1.06
CA GLU A 148 -7.14 6.71 2.35
C GLU A 148 -7.53 5.23 2.26
N GLN A 149 -7.28 4.59 1.11
CA GLN A 149 -7.95 3.37 0.72
C GLN A 149 -6.94 2.30 0.27
N LEU A 150 -7.07 1.14 0.89
CA LEU A 150 -6.32 -0.08 0.67
C LEU A 150 -7.27 -1.17 0.13
N TYR A 151 -6.88 -1.84 -0.94
CA TYR A 151 -7.60 -2.94 -1.54
C TYR A 151 -6.89 -4.26 -1.29
N VAL A 152 -7.69 -5.29 -0.99
CA VAL A 152 -7.21 -6.67 -0.97
C VAL A 152 -7.58 -7.32 -2.30
N LYS A 153 -6.57 -7.73 -3.08
CA LYS A 153 -6.74 -8.43 -4.36
C LYS A 153 -6.08 -9.80 -4.28
N ARG A 154 -6.68 -10.81 -4.92
CA ARG A 154 -6.20 -12.19 -4.91
C ARG A 154 -6.26 -12.80 -6.30
N GLY A 155 -5.23 -13.56 -6.70
CA GLY A 155 -5.18 -14.21 -8.00
C GLY A 155 -3.84 -14.84 -8.33
N PHE A 156 -3.71 -15.46 -9.51
CA PHE A 156 -2.47 -16.15 -9.92
C PHE A 156 -1.51 -15.28 -10.72
N ASP A 157 -2.01 -14.25 -11.40
CA ASP A 157 -1.22 -13.38 -12.26
C ASP A 157 -1.05 -12.01 -11.60
N LEU A 158 0.18 -11.76 -11.14
CA LEU A 158 0.52 -10.51 -10.47
C LEU A 158 0.34 -9.30 -11.41
N ALA A 159 0.64 -9.45 -12.70
CA ALA A 159 0.49 -8.36 -13.64
C ALA A 159 -0.99 -7.95 -13.75
N LEU A 160 -1.93 -8.90 -13.76
CA LEU A 160 -3.37 -8.59 -13.79
C LEU A 160 -3.88 -7.91 -12.51
N LEU A 161 -3.30 -8.27 -11.35
CA LEU A 161 -3.66 -7.67 -10.07
C LEU A 161 -3.18 -6.21 -9.96
N LEU A 162 -2.05 -5.90 -10.61
CA LEU A 162 -1.44 -4.57 -10.65
C LEU A 162 -1.88 -3.73 -11.87
N SER A 163 -2.31 -4.35 -12.98
CA SER A 163 -2.61 -3.65 -14.24
C SER A 163 -3.87 -2.81 -14.21
N SER A 164 -4.81 -3.07 -13.29
CA SER A 164 -6.05 -2.30 -13.18
C SER A 164 -5.82 -0.79 -12.94
N GLN A 165 -4.61 -0.41 -12.53
CA GLN A 165 -4.25 0.97 -12.20
C GLN A 165 -3.55 1.71 -13.36
N ARG A 166 -2.82 1.02 -14.26
CA ARG A 166 -2.10 1.63 -15.40
C ARG A 166 -3.05 2.36 -16.34
N ASP A 167 -4.18 1.73 -16.63
CA ASP A 167 -5.16 2.22 -17.61
C ASP A 167 -6.16 3.23 -17.02
N ALA A 168 -6.19 3.37 -15.68
CA ALA A 168 -7.02 4.36 -15.00
C ALA A 168 -6.41 5.78 -15.04
N PHE A 169 -5.12 5.90 -15.42
CA PHE A 169 -4.41 7.17 -15.55
C PHE A 169 -4.36 7.64 -16.99
N THR A 170 -5.32 8.51 -17.35
CA THR A 170 -5.10 9.47 -18.44
C THR A 170 -4.91 10.81 -17.79
N PHE A 171 -3.67 11.28 -17.68
CA PHE A 171 -3.39 12.65 -17.24
C PHE A 171 -3.99 13.62 -18.26
N GLU A 172 -4.79 14.58 -17.78
CA GLU A 172 -5.13 15.71 -18.64
C GLU A 172 -3.83 16.50 -18.91
N PRO A 173 -3.61 17.01 -20.14
CA PRO A 173 -2.34 17.63 -20.55
C PRO A 173 -1.95 18.90 -19.78
N THR A 174 -2.78 19.37 -18.86
CA THR A 174 -2.54 20.51 -17.98
C THR A 174 -2.19 20.14 -16.55
N GLU A 175 -2.34 18.87 -16.18
CA GLU A 175 -1.90 18.35 -14.90
C GLU A 175 -0.41 17.98 -14.98
N PRO A 176 0.35 18.12 -13.88
CA PRO A 176 1.72 17.62 -13.85
C PRO A 176 1.72 16.13 -14.23
N GLU A 177 2.61 15.72 -15.12
CA GLU A 177 2.88 14.30 -15.41
C GLU A 177 3.52 13.68 -14.15
N SER A 178 2.70 13.37 -13.16
CA SER A 178 3.18 12.93 -11.84
C SER A 178 3.50 11.44 -11.88
N GLY A 179 4.74 11.17 -12.27
CA GLY A 179 5.43 9.92 -11.99
C GLY A 179 5.27 8.82 -13.01
N GLU A 180 6.37 8.09 -13.22
CA GLU A 180 6.34 6.83 -13.93
C GLU A 180 6.03 5.70 -12.95
N PHE A 181 5.15 4.80 -13.36
CA PHE A 181 4.95 3.55 -12.63
C PHE A 181 6.27 2.77 -12.68
N SER A 182 6.84 2.46 -11.51
CA SER A 182 7.92 1.49 -11.47
C SER A 182 7.30 0.11 -11.66
N GLU A 183 7.51 -0.50 -12.83
CA GLU A 183 7.13 -1.91 -13.06
C GLU A 183 7.98 -2.88 -12.21
N GLU A 184 8.95 -2.37 -11.45
CA GLU A 184 9.90 -3.17 -10.69
C GLU A 184 9.39 -3.47 -9.27
N ILE A 185 9.14 -4.76 -9.03
CA ILE A 185 8.85 -5.27 -7.69
C ILE A 185 10.15 -5.51 -6.95
N CYS A 186 10.30 -4.85 -5.80
CA CYS A 186 11.41 -5.07 -4.88
C CYS A 186 11.11 -6.28 -3.99
N TRP A 187 11.90 -7.36 -4.13
CA TRP A 187 11.78 -8.56 -3.29
C TRP A 187 12.47 -8.39 -1.94
N LEU A 188 11.82 -8.88 -0.88
CA LEU A 188 12.35 -8.92 0.49
C LEU A 188 12.98 -10.26 0.89
#